data_AF-W7HX31-F1
#
_entry.id   AF-W7HX31-F1
#
_cell.length_a   1.000
_cell.length_b   1.000
_cell.length_c   1.000
_cell.angle_alpha   90.00
_cell.angle_beta   90.00
_cell.angle_gamma   90.00
#
_symmetry.space_group_name_H-M   'P 1'
#
loop_
_entity.id
_entity.type
_entity.pdbx_description
1 polymer ?
#
loop_
_entity_poly.entity_id
_entity_poly.type
_entity_poly.pdbx_seq_one_letter_code
_entity_poly.pdbx_strand_id
1 'polypeptide(L)'
;MSEPQPPPPEVFDTESPILHPDVFPEALNLLKNFLTDTTIPWTSNGTKNGVDLDFYQPDPPLPAPVCRGTGLLPAGLTAEQILPIILHGDCRKYWDDRYKVGFPTLRFNRKLVRFYAVQKGVGEGWFAIVSPRDFTGYSGHVKEVGDDGVTRYYYLQASAVFDDVPDVAGYVRGDTSLVGWALEEKPGEPVKCTYIVKFDPKGYIPANLIAQIVKETPLCVARVGQVIEERGFVPYVAVHDDFPGQVRQESLSEIVAEAGQTSSEGKFRFTFSWFGAPGTFDINFDEKWVDGAKIEVEEGVEGEDFETTSGKGKVTVTVKEAGDGKKLKLAISKA
;
A
#
# COMPACT_ATOMS: atom_id res chain seq x y z
N MET A 1 -2.61 -25.03 -9.91
CA MET A 1 -1.53 -24.74 -8.95
C MET A 1 -2.14 -24.04 -7.76
N SER A 2 -1.75 -24.38 -6.53
CA SER A 2 -2.21 -23.65 -5.35
C SER A 2 -1.70 -22.22 -5.41
N GLU A 3 -2.57 -21.25 -5.12
CA GLU A 3 -2.14 -19.86 -5.04
C GLU A 3 -1.21 -19.66 -3.84
N PRO A 4 -0.19 -18.80 -3.94
CA PRO A 4 0.63 -18.42 -2.80
C PRO A 4 -0.24 -17.95 -1.64
N GLN A 5 0.04 -18.46 -0.43
CA GLN A 5 -0.69 -18.12 0.78
C GLN A 5 0.15 -17.22 1.68
N PRO A 6 -0.47 -16.30 2.43
CA PRO A 6 0.24 -15.55 3.47
C PRO A 6 0.82 -16.50 4.52
N PRO A 7 1.92 -16.11 5.19
CA PRO A 7 2.42 -16.86 6.33
C PRO A 7 1.38 -16.87 7.47
N PRO A 8 1.49 -17.82 8.41
CA PRO A 8 0.74 -17.76 9.66
C PRO A 8 1.01 -16.42 10.40
N PRO A 9 0.00 -15.83 11.07
CA PRO A 9 0.16 -14.54 11.76
C PRO A 9 1.31 -14.52 12.78
N GLU A 10 1.66 -15.66 13.36
CA GLU A 10 2.70 -15.82 14.38
C GLU A 10 4.10 -15.44 13.87
N VAL A 11 4.31 -15.46 12.54
CA VAL A 11 5.57 -14.99 11.93
C VAL A 11 5.82 -13.49 12.22
N PHE A 12 4.76 -12.73 12.49
CA PHE A 12 4.86 -11.31 12.82
C PHE A 12 5.08 -11.03 14.32
N ASP A 13 5.24 -12.08 15.14
CA ASP A 13 5.41 -11.97 16.59
C ASP A 13 6.88 -11.76 16.99
N THR A 14 7.80 -12.05 16.08
CA THR A 14 9.24 -11.98 16.30
C THR A 14 9.86 -10.91 15.43
N GLU A 15 10.78 -10.12 16.00
CA GLU A 15 11.63 -9.26 15.20
C GLU A 15 12.48 -10.10 14.24
N SER A 16 12.44 -9.74 12.97
CA SER A 16 13.27 -10.35 11.93
C SER A 16 14.41 -9.41 11.55
N PRO A 17 15.63 -9.91 11.27
CA PRO A 17 16.70 -9.05 10.77
C PRO A 17 16.40 -8.59 9.34
N ILE A 18 16.83 -7.37 9.00
CA ILE A 18 16.79 -6.86 7.64
C ILE A 18 18.03 -7.39 6.89
N LEU A 19 17.82 -8.34 5.97
CA LEU A 19 18.92 -8.99 5.24
C LEU A 19 19.59 -8.09 4.17
N HIS A 20 18.83 -7.21 3.51
CA HIS A 20 19.38 -6.25 2.53
C HIS A 20 19.00 -4.82 2.93
N PRO A 21 19.69 -4.22 3.90
CA PRO A 21 19.31 -2.93 4.49
C PRO A 21 19.38 -1.76 3.51
N ASP A 22 20.13 -1.88 2.42
CA ASP A 22 20.36 -0.80 1.44
C ASP A 22 19.21 -0.66 0.42
N VAL A 23 18.45 -1.72 0.17
CA VAL A 23 17.44 -1.77 -0.90
C VAL A 23 16.37 -0.68 -0.75
N PHE A 24 15.86 -0.48 0.47
CA PHE A 24 14.81 0.51 0.71
C PHE A 24 15.33 1.96 0.62
N PRO A 25 16.44 2.34 1.29
CA PRO A 25 17.08 3.64 1.12
C PRO A 25 17.45 3.97 -0.34
N GLU A 26 18.01 3.01 -1.09
CA GLU A 26 18.36 3.20 -2.50
C GLU A 26 17.14 3.46 -3.37
N ALA A 27 16.06 2.71 -3.18
CA ALA A 27 14.81 2.91 -3.90
C ALA A 27 14.14 4.26 -3.54
N LEU A 28 14.23 4.70 -2.29
CA LEU A 28 13.78 6.03 -1.87
C LEU A 28 14.58 7.14 -2.57
N ASN A 29 15.91 7.02 -2.59
CA ASN A 29 16.77 7.98 -3.28
C ASN A 29 16.48 8.01 -4.78
N LEU A 30 16.25 6.85 -5.38
CA LEU A 30 15.87 6.73 -6.79
C LEU A 30 14.52 7.42 -7.08
N LEU A 31 13.51 7.23 -6.22
CA LEU A 31 12.22 7.92 -6.33
C LEU A 31 12.40 9.44 -6.27
N LYS A 32 13.14 9.91 -5.26
CA LYS A 32 13.43 11.36 -5.12
C LYS A 32 14.14 11.90 -6.34
N ASN A 33 15.14 11.19 -6.86
CA ASN A 33 15.83 11.59 -8.09
C ASN A 33 14.87 11.73 -9.26
N PHE A 34 13.98 10.74 -9.49
CA PHE A 34 12.97 10.83 -10.55
C PHE A 34 11.96 11.98 -10.37
N LEU A 35 11.71 12.42 -9.13
CA LEU A 35 10.82 13.54 -8.82
C LEU A 35 11.50 14.90 -9.02
N THR A 36 12.79 15.02 -8.72
CA THR A 36 13.47 16.33 -8.63
C THR A 36 14.45 16.61 -9.76
N ASP A 37 15.01 15.58 -10.41
CA ASP A 37 16.01 15.77 -11.47
C ASP A 37 15.33 16.22 -12.77
N THR A 38 15.50 17.51 -13.05
CA THR A 38 14.97 18.18 -14.25
C THR A 38 15.75 17.84 -15.52
N THR A 39 16.88 17.14 -15.41
CA THR A 39 17.68 16.70 -16.56
C THR A 39 17.18 15.41 -17.18
N ILE A 40 16.30 14.65 -16.49
CA ILE A 40 15.70 13.43 -17.01
C ILE A 40 14.76 13.78 -18.16
N PRO A 41 15.01 13.28 -19.39
CA PRO A 41 14.22 13.63 -20.57
C PRO A 41 12.92 12.83 -20.62
N TRP A 42 11.99 13.15 -19.72
CA TRP A 42 10.65 12.59 -19.72
C TRP A 42 9.94 12.89 -21.04
N THR A 43 9.43 11.84 -21.69
CA THR A 43 8.59 11.96 -22.87
C THR A 43 7.13 11.86 -22.45
N SER A 44 6.35 12.89 -22.76
CA SER A 44 4.92 12.89 -22.48
C SER A 44 4.17 11.90 -23.39
N ASN A 45 3.25 11.17 -22.79
CA ASN A 45 2.25 10.33 -23.43
C ASN A 45 0.83 10.90 -23.25
N GLY A 46 0.74 12.21 -22.97
CA GLY A 46 -0.50 12.96 -22.81
C GLY A 46 -1.15 12.82 -21.44
N THR A 47 -2.35 13.39 -21.31
CA THR A 47 -3.15 13.39 -20.08
C THR A 47 -4.37 12.49 -20.26
N LYS A 48 -4.67 11.65 -19.27
CA LYS A 48 -5.86 10.80 -19.26
C LYS A 48 -6.42 10.68 -17.85
N ASN A 49 -7.74 10.86 -17.71
CA ASN A 49 -8.45 10.84 -16.42
C ASN A 49 -7.82 11.78 -15.37
N GLY A 50 -7.38 12.97 -15.79
CA GLY A 50 -6.74 13.95 -14.91
C GLY A 50 -5.32 13.60 -14.47
N VAL A 51 -4.70 12.60 -15.08
CA VAL A 51 -3.32 12.18 -14.81
C VAL A 51 -2.45 12.43 -16.03
N ASP A 52 -1.38 13.19 -15.84
CA ASP A 52 -0.31 13.38 -16.82
C ASP A 52 0.57 12.13 -16.83
N LEU A 53 0.75 11.57 -18.03
CA LEU A 53 1.47 10.32 -18.23
C LEU A 53 2.79 10.63 -18.94
N ASP A 54 3.89 10.22 -18.33
CA ASP A 54 5.21 10.35 -18.91
C ASP A 54 5.95 9.02 -18.88
N PHE A 55 6.93 8.87 -19.75
CA PHE A 55 7.88 7.77 -19.68
C PHE A 55 9.30 8.23 -19.99
N TYR A 56 10.27 7.45 -19.53
CA TYR A 56 11.69 7.68 -19.75
C TYR A 56 12.37 6.36 -20.12
N GLN A 57 13.11 6.37 -21.21
CA GLN A 57 13.95 5.26 -21.65
C GLN A 57 15.41 5.73 -21.63
N PRO A 58 16.27 5.22 -20.72
CA PRO A 58 17.68 5.58 -20.68
C PRO A 58 18.46 4.98 -21.86
N ASP A 59 19.73 5.36 -21.98
CA ASP A 59 20.71 4.75 -22.88
C ASP A 59 21.82 4.08 -22.02
N PRO A 60 22.00 2.75 -22.09
CA PRO A 60 21.27 1.78 -22.92
C PRO A 60 19.81 1.57 -22.47
N PRO A 61 18.92 1.14 -23.39
CA PRO A 61 17.49 1.00 -23.12
C PRO A 61 17.19 -0.09 -22.08
N LEU A 62 16.22 0.20 -21.21
CA LEU A 62 15.66 -0.78 -20.29
C LEU A 62 14.68 -1.72 -21.01
N PRO A 63 14.47 -2.95 -20.49
CA PRO A 63 13.44 -3.87 -20.98
C PRO A 63 12.03 -3.26 -20.99
N ALA A 64 11.75 -2.41 -19.99
CA ALA A 64 10.57 -1.56 -19.95
C ALA A 64 11.00 -0.12 -19.58
N PRO A 65 10.54 0.91 -20.33
CA PRO A 65 10.72 2.30 -19.93
C PRO A 65 10.21 2.55 -18.51
N VAL A 66 10.86 3.48 -17.80
CA VAL A 66 10.32 4.02 -16.55
C VAL A 66 9.05 4.78 -16.89
N CYS A 67 7.95 4.52 -16.18
CA CYS A 67 6.69 5.25 -16.37
C CYS A 67 6.34 6.08 -15.15
N ARG A 68 5.74 7.25 -15.38
CA ARG A 68 5.29 8.20 -14.35
C ARG A 68 3.86 8.63 -14.63
N GLY A 69 3.03 8.64 -13.59
CA GLY A 69 1.71 9.25 -13.58
C GLY A 69 1.66 10.34 -12.52
N THR A 70 1.23 11.55 -12.88
CA THR A 70 1.07 12.67 -11.94
C THR A 70 -0.35 13.21 -12.03
N GLY A 71 -1.04 13.33 -10.90
CA GLY A 71 -2.40 13.87 -10.85
C GLY A 71 -2.75 14.47 -9.50
N LEU A 72 -3.91 15.10 -9.43
CA LEU A 72 -4.50 15.58 -8.17
C LEU A 72 -5.56 14.59 -7.72
N LEU A 73 -5.54 14.23 -6.44
CA LEU A 73 -6.57 13.41 -5.81
C LEU A 73 -7.75 14.28 -5.34
N PRO A 74 -8.91 13.69 -5.00
CA PRO A 74 -10.07 14.46 -4.56
C PRO A 74 -9.75 15.46 -3.45
N ALA A 75 -10.30 16.67 -3.58
CA ALA A 75 -10.07 17.75 -2.62
C ALA A 75 -10.64 17.43 -1.23
N GLY A 76 -10.07 18.04 -0.19
CA GLY A 76 -10.54 17.89 1.20
C GLY A 76 -10.05 16.62 1.91
N LEU A 77 -9.16 15.85 1.28
CA LEU A 77 -8.50 14.70 1.88
C LEU A 77 -7.04 14.98 2.19
N THR A 78 -6.55 14.39 3.28
CA THR A 78 -5.13 14.38 3.64
C THR A 78 -4.41 13.18 3.03
N ALA A 79 -3.08 13.23 2.94
CA ALA A 79 -2.32 12.08 2.46
C ALA A 79 -2.46 10.85 3.37
N GLU A 80 -2.59 11.05 4.70
CA GLU A 80 -2.88 9.97 5.66
C GLU A 80 -4.22 9.28 5.42
N GLN A 81 -5.23 9.98 4.90
CA GLN A 81 -6.51 9.36 4.52
C GLN A 81 -6.41 8.57 3.21
N ILE A 82 -5.50 8.97 2.31
CA ILE A 82 -5.30 8.33 1.00
C ILE A 82 -4.40 7.09 1.10
N LEU A 83 -3.31 7.18 1.86
CA LEU A 83 -2.29 6.14 1.97
C LEU A 83 -2.85 4.73 2.24
N PRO A 84 -3.82 4.52 3.15
CA PRO A 84 -4.37 3.20 3.42
C PRO A 84 -4.91 2.49 2.16
N ILE A 85 -5.50 3.22 1.22
CA ILE A 85 -5.99 2.66 -0.05
C ILE A 85 -4.83 2.12 -0.90
N ILE A 86 -3.68 2.77 -0.87
CA ILE A 86 -2.46 2.36 -1.58
C ILE A 86 -1.75 1.21 -0.85
N LEU A 87 -1.69 1.28 0.49
CA LEU A 87 -0.91 0.39 1.34
C LEU A 87 -1.56 -0.99 1.53
N HIS A 88 -2.88 -1.04 1.72
CA HIS A 88 -3.56 -2.30 2.02
C HIS A 88 -3.70 -3.16 0.77
N GLY A 89 -3.14 -4.37 0.80
CA GLY A 89 -3.26 -5.35 -0.29
C GLY A 89 -4.71 -5.71 -0.64
N ASP A 90 -5.61 -5.61 0.34
CA ASP A 90 -7.05 -5.80 0.16
C ASP A 90 -7.71 -4.69 -0.69
N CYS A 91 -7.12 -3.49 -0.69
CA CYS A 91 -7.55 -2.35 -1.50
C CYS A 91 -6.94 -2.39 -2.91
N ARG A 92 -5.75 -2.99 -3.05
CA ARG A 92 -4.98 -2.98 -4.30
C ARG A 92 -5.73 -3.54 -5.50
N LYS A 93 -6.58 -4.55 -5.29
CA LYS A 93 -7.41 -5.17 -6.33
C LYS A 93 -8.41 -4.21 -6.99
N TYR A 94 -8.72 -3.07 -6.36
CA TYR A 94 -9.67 -2.09 -6.90
C TYR A 94 -9.01 -1.03 -7.78
N TRP A 95 -7.69 -0.84 -7.68
CA TRP A 95 -6.98 0.18 -8.46
C TRP A 95 -5.82 -0.37 -9.31
N ASP A 96 -5.38 -1.61 -9.10
CA ASP A 96 -4.35 -2.28 -9.91
C ASP A 96 -4.96 -3.48 -10.65
N ASP A 97 -5.36 -3.28 -11.91
CA ASP A 97 -5.98 -4.32 -12.73
C ASP A 97 -5.09 -5.56 -12.90
N ARG A 98 -3.76 -5.37 -12.81
CA ARG A 98 -2.76 -6.44 -12.95
C ARG A 98 -2.50 -7.16 -11.63
N TYR A 99 -2.94 -6.63 -10.49
CA TYR A 99 -2.75 -7.28 -9.20
C TYR A 99 -3.55 -8.58 -9.11
N LYS A 100 -2.90 -9.63 -8.62
CA LYS A 100 -3.52 -10.93 -8.35
C LYS A 100 -3.63 -11.19 -6.85
N VAL A 101 -2.51 -11.18 -6.15
CA VAL A 101 -2.42 -11.40 -4.69
C VAL A 101 -1.16 -10.72 -4.16
N GLY A 102 -1.15 -10.36 -2.89
CA GLY A 102 0.03 -9.83 -2.22
C GLY A 102 -0.19 -9.74 -0.73
N PHE A 103 0.89 -9.95 0.03
CA PHE A 103 0.87 -9.98 1.48
C PHE A 103 2.28 -9.72 2.04
N PRO A 104 2.37 -9.17 3.27
CA PRO A 104 3.63 -9.16 3.99
C PRO A 104 4.06 -10.60 4.31
N THR A 105 5.35 -10.89 4.20
CA THR A 105 5.95 -12.16 4.61
C THR A 105 6.76 -12.02 5.90
N LEU A 106 7.25 -10.82 6.21
CA LEU A 106 7.85 -10.43 7.50
C LEU A 106 7.52 -8.96 7.78
N ARG A 107 7.53 -8.58 9.05
CA ARG A 107 7.41 -7.18 9.48
C ARG A 107 8.61 -6.80 10.34
N PHE A 108 9.32 -5.77 9.93
CA PHE A 108 10.50 -5.27 10.65
C PHE A 108 10.13 -4.21 11.66
N ASN A 109 9.16 -3.37 11.29
CA ASN A 109 8.53 -2.38 12.15
C ASN A 109 7.19 -1.94 11.51
N ARG A 110 6.54 -0.93 12.09
CA ARG A 110 5.31 -0.33 11.53
C ARG A 110 5.48 0.11 10.07
N LYS A 111 6.70 0.55 9.73
CA LYS A 111 7.03 1.26 8.49
C LYS A 111 7.71 0.46 7.39
N LEU A 112 8.15 -0.75 7.69
CA LEU A 112 8.89 -1.58 6.75
C LEU A 112 8.50 -3.05 6.89
N VAL A 113 8.13 -3.66 5.77
CA VAL A 113 7.78 -5.09 5.66
C VAL A 113 8.54 -5.74 4.52
N ARG A 114 8.79 -7.04 4.64
CA ARG A 114 9.10 -7.89 3.49
C ARG A 114 7.78 -8.29 2.86
N PHE A 115 7.66 -8.22 1.55
CA PHE A 115 6.43 -8.59 0.85
C PHE A 115 6.64 -9.73 -0.14
N TYR A 116 5.53 -10.37 -0.48
CA TYR A 116 5.38 -11.18 -1.67
C TYR A 116 4.15 -10.70 -2.43
N ALA A 117 4.23 -10.57 -3.74
CA ALA A 117 3.12 -10.13 -4.59
C ALA A 117 3.15 -10.83 -5.94
N VAL A 118 1.98 -11.01 -6.54
CA VAL A 118 1.79 -11.63 -7.86
C VAL A 118 0.99 -10.68 -8.74
N GLN A 119 1.46 -10.51 -9.96
CA GLN A 119 0.73 -9.88 -11.05
C GLN A 119 0.19 -10.94 -12.01
N LYS A 120 -1.00 -10.70 -12.55
CA LYS A 120 -1.65 -11.52 -13.57
C LYS A 120 -0.78 -11.60 -14.82
N GLY A 121 -0.80 -12.77 -15.47
CA GLY A 121 -0.26 -12.96 -16.82
C GLY A 121 -1.20 -12.40 -17.88
N VAL A 122 -0.83 -12.57 -19.15
CA VAL A 122 -1.70 -12.27 -20.31
C VAL A 122 -2.06 -13.57 -21.03
N GLY A 123 -3.35 -13.79 -21.21
CA GLY A 123 -3.91 -15.06 -21.68
C GLY A 123 -4.09 -16.08 -20.54
N GLU A 124 -4.91 -17.11 -20.79
CA GLU A 124 -5.20 -18.17 -19.81
C GLU A 124 -5.06 -19.57 -20.44
N GLY A 125 -4.65 -20.54 -19.62
CA GLY A 125 -4.50 -21.94 -20.04
C GLY A 125 -3.43 -22.14 -21.11
N TRP A 126 -3.75 -22.94 -22.13
CA TRP A 126 -2.83 -23.22 -23.25
C TRP A 126 -2.64 -22.02 -24.21
N PHE A 127 -3.38 -20.92 -24.00
CA PHE A 127 -3.23 -19.66 -24.72
C PHE A 127 -2.44 -18.60 -23.93
N ALA A 128 -1.71 -18.99 -22.88
CA ALA A 128 -0.89 -18.06 -22.12
C ALA A 128 0.19 -17.43 -23.03
N ILE A 129 0.05 -16.12 -23.27
CA ILE A 129 0.99 -15.31 -24.07
C ILE A 129 2.16 -14.88 -23.19
N VAL A 130 1.87 -14.55 -21.93
CA VAL A 130 2.84 -14.04 -20.95
C VAL A 130 2.49 -14.63 -19.60
N SER A 131 3.40 -15.41 -19.01
CA SER A 131 3.20 -15.99 -17.68
C SER A 131 2.96 -14.93 -16.60
N PRO A 132 2.27 -15.23 -15.49
CA PRO A 132 2.18 -14.30 -14.38
C PRO A 132 3.57 -14.06 -13.76
N ARG A 133 3.75 -12.89 -13.12
CA ARG A 133 5.00 -12.50 -12.46
C ARG A 133 4.81 -12.48 -10.96
N ASP A 134 5.76 -13.04 -10.21
CA ASP A 134 5.86 -12.82 -8.77
C ASP A 134 7.00 -11.85 -8.45
N PHE A 135 6.86 -11.17 -7.31
CA PHE A 135 7.80 -10.19 -6.81
C PHE A 135 7.96 -10.39 -5.30
N THR A 136 9.19 -10.27 -4.83
CA THR A 136 9.50 -10.22 -3.41
C THR A 136 10.56 -9.15 -3.17
N GLY A 137 10.54 -8.56 -1.99
CA GLY A 137 11.39 -7.45 -1.63
C GLY A 137 10.89 -6.73 -0.40
N TYR A 138 11.22 -5.45 -0.30
CA TYR A 138 10.78 -4.59 0.78
C TYR A 138 9.73 -3.60 0.32
N SER A 139 8.74 -3.36 1.18
CA SER A 139 7.83 -2.24 1.03
C SER A 139 7.71 -1.47 2.32
N GLY A 140 7.64 -0.15 2.21
CA GLY A 140 7.61 0.72 3.37
C GLY A 140 7.34 2.16 3.00
N HIS A 141 7.34 3.01 4.01
CA HIS A 141 6.96 4.41 3.84
C HIS A 141 7.76 5.36 4.71
N VAL A 142 7.85 6.60 4.23
CA VAL A 142 8.59 7.70 4.88
C VAL A 142 7.76 8.97 4.76
N LYS A 143 7.70 9.74 5.86
CA LYS A 143 7.14 11.09 5.87
C LYS A 143 8.26 12.09 6.04
N GLU A 144 8.25 13.11 5.19
CA GLU A 144 9.20 14.22 5.24
C GLU A 144 8.44 15.53 5.16
N VAL A 145 8.83 16.50 5.99
CA VAL A 145 8.33 17.87 5.88
C VAL A 145 9.45 18.69 5.24
N GLY A 146 9.21 19.18 4.02
CA GLY A 146 10.19 19.99 3.31
C GLY A 146 10.24 21.43 3.85
N ASP A 147 11.38 22.10 3.63
CA ASP A 147 11.55 23.53 3.93
C ASP A 147 10.57 24.42 3.13
N ASP A 148 10.02 23.90 2.04
CA ASP A 148 8.98 24.52 1.23
C ASP A 148 7.57 24.42 1.86
N GLY A 149 7.46 23.86 3.05
CA GLY A 149 6.19 23.66 3.76
C GLY A 149 5.35 22.52 3.20
N VAL A 150 5.86 21.76 2.23
CA VAL A 150 5.16 20.60 1.64
C VAL A 150 5.47 19.37 2.47
N THR A 151 4.43 18.71 2.95
CA THR A 151 4.59 17.38 3.58
C THR A 151 4.53 16.31 2.50
N ARG A 152 5.55 15.47 2.44
CA ARG A 152 5.70 14.41 1.46
C ARG A 152 5.60 13.07 2.14
N TYR A 153 4.67 12.26 1.65
CA TYR A 153 4.52 10.87 2.06
C TYR A 153 4.95 9.98 0.92
N TYR A 154 6.01 9.22 1.16
CA TYR A 154 6.55 8.26 0.23
C TYR A 154 6.10 6.87 0.62
N TYR A 155 5.57 6.11 -0.34
CA TYR A 155 5.43 4.67 -0.22
C TYR A 155 6.17 4.01 -1.37
N LEU A 156 6.97 2.99 -1.10
CA LEU A 156 7.72 2.32 -2.15
C LEU A 156 7.79 0.81 -1.94
N GLN A 157 7.91 0.09 -3.06
CA GLN A 157 8.27 -1.32 -3.12
C GLN A 157 9.52 -1.47 -4.00
N ALA A 158 10.48 -2.28 -3.56
CA ALA A 158 11.68 -2.61 -4.32
C ALA A 158 12.07 -4.07 -4.09
N SER A 159 12.54 -4.74 -5.15
CA SER A 159 12.88 -6.16 -5.14
C SER A 159 14.18 -6.44 -4.39
N ALA A 160 14.20 -7.59 -3.70
CA ALA A 160 15.40 -8.14 -3.08
C ALA A 160 15.34 -9.67 -3.19
N VAL A 161 16.49 -10.34 -3.20
CA VAL A 161 16.59 -11.81 -3.32
C VAL A 161 16.71 -12.41 -1.93
N PHE A 162 15.90 -13.42 -1.60
CA PHE A 162 15.94 -14.08 -0.31
C PHE A 162 16.09 -15.58 -0.48
N ASP A 163 17.00 -16.20 0.28
CA ASP A 163 17.28 -17.64 0.21
C ASP A 163 16.06 -18.49 0.64
N ASP A 164 15.19 -17.95 1.50
CA ASP A 164 13.97 -18.60 1.97
C ASP A 164 12.75 -18.36 1.05
N VAL A 165 12.92 -17.63 -0.06
CA VAL A 165 11.84 -17.34 -1.02
C VAL A 165 12.24 -17.81 -2.43
N PRO A 166 12.17 -19.15 -2.69
CA PRO A 166 12.58 -19.72 -3.97
C PRO A 166 11.66 -19.29 -5.12
N ASP A 167 12.09 -19.57 -6.34
CA ASP A 167 11.25 -19.44 -7.53
C ASP A 167 10.08 -20.41 -7.47
N VAL A 168 8.90 -19.93 -7.87
CA VAL A 168 7.67 -20.71 -7.83
C VAL A 168 7.28 -21.14 -9.25
N ALA A 169 7.11 -22.44 -9.44
CA ALA A 169 6.73 -23.00 -10.74
C ALA A 169 5.47 -22.31 -11.29
N GLY A 170 5.51 -21.90 -12.56
CA GLY A 170 4.42 -21.20 -13.23
C GLY A 170 4.46 -19.67 -13.12
N TYR A 171 5.36 -19.13 -12.30
CA TYR A 171 5.64 -17.69 -12.25
C TYR A 171 7.02 -17.37 -12.81
N VAL A 172 7.17 -16.16 -13.34
CA VAL A 172 8.48 -15.57 -13.67
C VAL A 172 8.79 -14.55 -12.58
N ARG A 173 9.91 -14.72 -11.87
CA ARG A 173 10.36 -13.75 -10.86
C ARG A 173 10.72 -12.43 -11.54
N GLY A 174 9.88 -11.43 -11.35
CA GLY A 174 10.13 -10.07 -11.80
C GLY A 174 11.07 -9.34 -10.87
N ASP A 175 11.70 -8.28 -11.39
CA ASP A 175 12.60 -7.42 -10.62
C ASP A 175 12.09 -5.98 -10.70
N THR A 176 11.78 -5.40 -9.55
CA THR A 176 11.34 -4.00 -9.48
C THR A 176 12.37 -3.19 -8.74
N SER A 177 13.09 -2.33 -9.46
CA SER A 177 13.97 -1.34 -8.81
C SER A 177 13.17 -0.29 -8.03
N LEU A 178 11.97 0.04 -8.51
CA LEU A 178 11.08 0.99 -7.86
C LEU A 178 9.62 0.80 -8.30
N VAL A 179 8.73 0.61 -7.33
CA VAL A 179 7.30 0.99 -7.39
C VAL A 179 7.13 2.09 -6.36
N GLY A 180 7.09 3.36 -6.76
CA GLY A 180 7.15 4.50 -5.84
C GLY A 180 5.94 5.41 -5.97
N TRP A 181 5.35 5.75 -4.84
CA TRP A 181 4.30 6.75 -4.68
C TRP A 181 4.85 7.93 -3.89
N ALA A 182 4.54 9.14 -4.35
CA ALA A 182 4.77 10.37 -3.60
C ALA A 182 3.45 11.14 -3.52
N LEU A 183 2.96 11.34 -2.29
CA LEU A 183 1.83 12.20 -1.98
C LEU A 183 2.38 13.50 -1.42
N GLU A 184 2.19 14.59 -2.14
CA GLU A 184 2.59 15.93 -1.73
C GLU A 184 1.36 16.68 -1.22
N GLU A 185 1.35 16.94 0.10
CA GLU A 185 0.26 17.60 0.80
C GLU A 185 0.66 19.03 1.17
N LYS A 186 -0.22 19.97 0.82
CA LYS A 186 -0.13 21.39 1.15
C LYS A 186 -1.44 21.86 1.77
N PRO A 187 -1.41 22.71 2.81
CA PRO A 187 -2.62 23.23 3.43
C PRO A 187 -3.54 23.91 2.41
N GLY A 188 -4.80 23.46 2.33
CA GLY A 188 -5.83 24.05 1.46
C GLY A 188 -5.76 23.64 -0.01
N GLU A 189 -4.82 22.79 -0.41
CA GLU A 189 -4.70 22.26 -1.77
C GLU A 189 -5.08 20.76 -1.80
N PRO A 190 -5.62 20.24 -2.92
CA PRO A 190 -5.75 18.82 -3.13
C PRO A 190 -4.38 18.12 -3.09
N VAL A 191 -4.33 16.90 -2.56
CA VAL A 191 -3.08 16.12 -2.51
C VAL A 191 -2.63 15.79 -3.94
N LYS A 192 -1.41 16.23 -4.28
CA LYS A 192 -0.77 15.83 -5.53
C LYS A 192 -0.17 14.45 -5.36
N CYS A 193 -0.51 13.54 -6.26
CA CYS A 193 -0.05 12.17 -6.26
C CYS A 193 0.82 11.90 -7.50
N THR A 194 2.04 11.42 -7.26
CA THR A 194 2.94 10.96 -8.32
C THR A 194 3.25 9.49 -8.12
N TYR A 195 3.05 8.67 -9.16
CA TYR A 195 3.35 7.25 -9.17
C TYR A 195 4.39 6.94 -10.23
N ILE A 196 5.53 6.36 -9.83
CA ILE A 196 6.67 6.07 -10.71
C ILE A 196 7.04 4.60 -10.59
N VAL A 197 7.21 3.94 -11.74
CA VAL A 197 7.61 2.52 -11.78
C VAL A 197 8.82 2.33 -12.68
N LYS A 198 9.87 1.73 -12.13
CA LYS A 198 11.04 1.18 -12.84
C LYS A 198 11.14 -0.30 -12.52
N PHE A 199 10.88 -1.14 -13.53
CA PHE A 199 10.87 -2.58 -13.37
C PHE A 199 11.46 -3.28 -14.59
N ASP A 200 12.01 -4.46 -14.35
CA ASP A 200 12.37 -5.45 -15.36
C ASP A 200 11.42 -6.65 -15.17
N PRO A 201 10.46 -6.86 -16.08
CA PRO A 201 9.51 -7.96 -15.96
C PRO A 201 10.14 -9.35 -16.09
N LYS A 202 11.40 -9.43 -16.53
CA LYS A 202 12.14 -10.63 -16.91
C LYS A 202 11.40 -11.47 -17.97
N GLY A 203 12.13 -12.42 -18.55
CA GLY A 203 11.61 -13.27 -19.62
C GLY A 203 11.18 -12.49 -20.86
N TYR A 204 10.50 -13.17 -21.78
CA TYR A 204 9.99 -12.54 -23.00
C TYR A 204 8.64 -11.87 -22.77
N ILE A 205 8.52 -10.61 -23.21
CA ILE A 205 7.24 -9.90 -23.32
C ILE A 205 7.20 -9.19 -24.69
N PRO A 206 6.13 -9.36 -25.48
CA PRO A 206 5.96 -8.62 -26.73
C PRO A 206 6.01 -7.09 -26.54
N ALA A 207 6.68 -6.38 -27.45
CA ALA A 207 6.90 -4.93 -27.33
C ALA A 207 5.61 -4.11 -27.28
N ASN A 208 4.57 -4.53 -28.00
CA ASN A 208 3.24 -3.90 -27.94
C ASN A 208 2.60 -4.00 -26.55
N LEU A 209 2.81 -5.12 -25.85
CA LEU A 209 2.31 -5.32 -24.50
C LEU A 209 3.12 -4.51 -23.49
N ILE A 210 4.44 -4.41 -23.63
CA ILE A 210 5.26 -3.48 -22.83
C ILE A 210 4.75 -2.04 -23.01
N ALA A 211 4.52 -1.61 -24.25
CA ALA A 211 3.98 -0.28 -24.53
C ALA A 211 2.62 -0.05 -23.87
N GLN A 212 1.74 -1.05 -23.84
CA GLN A 212 0.46 -0.96 -23.13
C GLN A 212 0.66 -0.85 -21.61
N ILE A 213 1.53 -1.68 -21.02
CA ILE A 213 1.82 -1.66 -19.58
C ILE A 213 2.36 -0.29 -19.14
N VAL A 214 3.28 0.30 -19.92
CA VAL A 214 3.85 1.63 -19.67
C VAL A 214 2.78 2.72 -19.69
N LYS A 215 1.74 2.58 -20.52
CA LYS A 215 0.63 3.55 -20.59
C LYS A 215 -0.41 3.36 -19.47
N GLU A 216 -0.65 2.13 -19.05
CA GLU A 216 -1.73 1.79 -18.12
C GLU A 216 -1.30 1.79 -16.65
N THR A 217 -0.05 1.46 -16.35
CA THR A 217 0.50 1.47 -14.99
C THR A 217 0.41 2.84 -14.32
N PRO A 218 0.81 3.95 -14.95
CA PRO A 218 0.70 5.28 -14.30
C PRO A 218 -0.74 5.73 -14.04
N LEU A 219 -1.76 5.13 -14.69
CA LEU A 219 -3.17 5.41 -14.43
C LEU A 219 -3.67 4.89 -13.07
N CYS A 220 -2.86 4.14 -12.32
CA CYS A 220 -3.20 3.77 -10.95
C CYS A 220 -3.50 4.99 -10.07
N VAL A 221 -2.90 6.16 -10.34
CA VAL A 221 -3.24 7.42 -9.66
C VAL A 221 -4.72 7.78 -9.82
N ALA A 222 -5.23 7.75 -11.06
CA ALA A 222 -6.64 8.04 -11.33
C ALA A 222 -7.55 7.00 -10.67
N ARG A 223 -7.18 5.71 -10.74
CA ARG A 223 -7.97 4.63 -10.16
C ARG A 223 -8.03 4.70 -8.63
N VAL A 224 -6.96 5.11 -7.95
CA VAL A 224 -7.00 5.39 -6.51
C VAL A 224 -7.99 6.51 -6.20
N GLY A 225 -7.97 7.60 -6.97
CA GLY A 225 -8.96 8.67 -6.85
C GLY A 225 -10.39 8.17 -7.03
N GLN A 226 -10.64 7.35 -8.06
CA GLN A 226 -11.95 6.73 -8.32
C GLN A 226 -12.41 5.84 -7.16
N VAL A 227 -11.52 5.00 -6.61
CA VAL A 227 -11.84 4.17 -5.44
C VAL A 227 -12.30 5.03 -4.27
N ILE A 228 -11.62 6.15 -4.01
CA ILE A 228 -11.96 7.07 -2.93
C ILE A 228 -13.30 7.77 -3.17
N GLU A 229 -13.56 8.23 -4.40
CA GLU A 229 -14.82 8.88 -4.75
C GLU A 229 -16.01 7.92 -4.62
N GLU A 230 -15.84 6.70 -5.14
CA GLU A 230 -16.87 5.66 -5.15
C GLU A 230 -17.12 5.06 -3.76
N ARG A 231 -16.06 4.85 -2.96
CA ARG A 231 -16.13 4.02 -1.74
C ARG A 231 -15.82 4.78 -0.45
N GLY A 232 -15.28 6.00 -0.53
CA GLY A 232 -14.67 6.68 0.60
C GLY A 232 -13.28 6.13 0.93
N PHE A 233 -12.71 6.60 2.03
CA PHE A 233 -11.47 6.03 2.55
C PHE A 233 -11.75 4.88 3.52
N VAL A 234 -10.79 3.97 3.64
CA VAL A 234 -10.89 2.79 4.50
C VAL A 234 -10.45 3.12 5.92
N PRO A 235 -10.92 2.40 6.95
CA PRO A 235 -10.43 2.61 8.30
C PRO A 235 -8.91 2.37 8.39
N TYR A 236 -8.22 3.17 9.21
CA TYR A 236 -6.78 3.13 9.32
C TYR A 236 -6.26 3.64 10.67
N VAL A 237 -5.13 3.08 11.10
CA VAL A 237 -4.31 3.68 12.16
C VAL A 237 -3.23 4.51 11.47
N ALA A 238 -3.18 5.80 11.79
CA ALA A 238 -2.21 6.73 11.22
C ALA A 238 -0.79 6.14 11.31
N VAL A 239 -0.15 6.10 10.16
CA VAL A 239 0.99 5.22 9.94
C VAL A 239 2.29 5.84 10.49
N HIS A 240 2.30 7.17 10.58
CA HIS A 240 3.44 7.95 11.03
C HIS A 240 3.29 8.50 12.44
N ASP A 241 2.18 8.20 13.12
CA ASP A 241 2.00 8.51 14.53
C ASP A 241 2.82 7.56 15.40
N ASP A 242 3.16 8.00 16.61
CA ASP A 242 3.83 7.17 17.60
C ASP A 242 2.89 6.05 18.04
N PHE A 243 3.29 4.81 17.77
CA PHE A 243 2.57 3.60 18.18
C PHE A 243 3.53 2.72 18.96
N PRO A 244 3.43 2.68 20.30
CA PRO A 244 4.38 1.95 21.15
C PRO A 244 4.17 0.42 21.10
N GLY A 245 3.08 -0.04 20.47
CA GLY A 245 2.85 -1.45 20.21
C GLY A 245 3.50 -2.00 18.95
N GLN A 246 3.28 -3.28 18.68
CA GLN A 246 3.62 -3.96 17.44
C GLN A 246 2.35 -4.32 16.68
N VAL A 247 2.17 -3.74 15.49
CA VAL A 247 1.08 -4.12 14.58
C VAL A 247 1.39 -5.49 13.97
N ARG A 248 0.51 -6.47 14.16
CA ARG A 248 0.67 -7.82 13.60
C ARG A 248 -0.07 -7.96 12.29
N GLN A 249 -1.33 -7.54 12.25
CA GLN A 249 -2.19 -7.67 11.08
C GLN A 249 -3.10 -6.47 10.93
N GLU A 250 -3.22 -6.03 9.67
CA GLU A 250 -4.25 -5.11 9.23
C GLU A 250 -4.90 -5.76 8.01
N SER A 251 -6.21 -5.99 8.06
CA SER A 251 -6.93 -6.60 6.95
C SER A 251 -8.30 -5.97 6.79
N LEU A 252 -8.74 -5.86 5.55
CA LEU A 252 -10.04 -5.33 5.16
C LEU A 252 -10.82 -6.44 4.46
N SER A 253 -11.86 -6.96 5.11
CA SER A 253 -12.82 -7.83 4.43
C SER A 253 -13.96 -7.00 3.87
N GLU A 254 -14.42 -7.35 2.66
CA GLU A 254 -15.68 -6.87 2.09
C GLU A 254 -15.81 -5.34 1.97
N ILE A 255 -14.85 -4.67 1.33
CA ILE A 255 -14.96 -3.25 0.92
C ILE A 255 -16.07 -3.03 -0.15
N VAL A 256 -17.05 -3.94 -0.24
CA VAL A 256 -18.07 -3.98 -1.29
C VAL A 256 -19.26 -3.14 -0.85
N ALA A 257 -19.35 -1.93 -1.37
CA ALA A 257 -20.59 -1.58 -2.05
C ALA A 257 -20.31 -1.82 -3.54
N GLU A 258 -21.16 -2.59 -4.22
CA GLU A 258 -21.21 -2.51 -5.68
C GLU A 258 -21.63 -1.09 -6.09
N ALA A 259 -21.23 -0.65 -7.28
CA ALA A 259 -21.63 0.66 -7.79
C ALA A 259 -23.17 0.77 -7.76
N GLY A 260 -23.70 1.65 -6.89
CA GLY A 260 -25.15 1.82 -6.68
C GLY A 260 -25.74 1.16 -5.44
N GLN A 261 -24.98 0.43 -4.62
CA GLN A 261 -25.40 0.00 -3.28
C GLN A 261 -24.92 0.99 -2.21
N THR A 262 -25.76 1.25 -1.20
CA THR A 262 -25.56 2.33 -0.22
C THR A 262 -24.84 1.91 1.07
N SER A 263 -24.52 0.63 1.26
CA SER A 263 -23.80 0.18 2.46
C SER A 263 -22.89 -1.01 2.16
N SER A 264 -21.59 -0.84 2.40
CA SER A 264 -20.66 -1.94 2.60
C SER A 264 -20.69 -2.38 4.07
N GLU A 265 -20.83 -3.69 4.32
CA GLU A 265 -20.61 -4.30 5.64
C GLU A 265 -19.11 -4.50 5.95
N GLY A 266 -18.23 -3.81 5.21
CA GLY A 266 -16.80 -4.02 5.26
C GLY A 266 -16.23 -3.90 6.67
N LYS A 267 -15.40 -4.87 7.05
CA LYS A 267 -14.77 -4.95 8.37
C LYS A 267 -13.28 -4.71 8.25
N PHE A 268 -12.78 -3.70 8.94
CA PHE A 268 -11.36 -3.51 9.20
C PHE A 268 -10.98 -4.29 10.46
N ARG A 269 -10.09 -5.28 10.32
CA ARG A 269 -9.51 -6.01 11.46
C ARG A 269 -8.10 -5.52 11.72
N PHE A 270 -7.87 -5.15 12.96
CA PHE A 270 -6.60 -4.68 13.49
C PHE A 270 -6.14 -5.61 14.60
N THR A 271 -5.02 -6.29 14.38
CA THR A 271 -4.38 -7.15 15.39
C THR A 271 -3.04 -6.54 15.77
N PHE A 272 -2.84 -6.32 17.06
CA PHE A 272 -1.62 -5.70 17.58
C PHE A 272 -1.25 -6.27 18.94
N SER A 273 0.00 -6.10 19.34
CA SER A 273 0.42 -6.22 20.73
C SER A 273 0.81 -4.86 21.25
N TRP A 274 0.59 -4.61 22.53
CA TRP A 274 1.04 -3.38 23.18
C TRP A 274 2.27 -3.69 24.03
N PHE A 275 3.28 -2.84 23.95
CA PHE A 275 4.49 -2.98 24.75
C PHE A 275 4.80 -1.65 25.42
N GLY A 276 4.94 -1.66 26.74
CA GLY A 276 5.31 -0.49 27.52
C GLY A 276 4.13 0.18 28.22
N ALA A 277 4.29 1.47 28.54
CA ALA A 277 3.34 2.20 29.36
C ALA A 277 1.94 2.28 28.72
N PRO A 278 0.87 2.41 29.52
CA PRO A 278 -0.47 2.70 29.01
C PRO A 278 -0.47 3.88 28.06
N GLY A 279 -1.28 3.81 27.01
CA GLY A 279 -1.35 4.87 26.02
C GLY A 279 -2.53 4.70 25.07
N THR A 280 -2.62 5.64 24.14
CA THR A 280 -3.78 5.78 23.27
C THR A 280 -3.37 5.82 21.81
N PHE A 281 -4.20 5.26 20.94
CA PHE A 281 -4.11 5.48 19.50
C PHE A 281 -5.52 5.56 18.90
N ASP A 282 -5.61 6.19 17.72
CA ASP A 282 -6.86 6.33 16.99
C ASP A 282 -6.92 5.38 15.79
N ILE A 283 -8.05 4.70 15.64
CA ILE A 283 -8.45 4.05 14.40
C ILE A 283 -9.43 5.01 13.71
N ASN A 284 -8.96 5.69 12.67
CA ASN A 284 -9.72 6.65 11.90
C ASN A 284 -10.60 5.93 10.89
N PHE A 285 -11.74 6.51 10.53
CA PHE A 285 -12.66 6.02 9.50
C PHE A 285 -13.41 7.18 8.83
N ASP A 286 -14.06 6.90 7.70
CA ASP A 286 -14.73 7.93 6.90
C ASP A 286 -15.91 8.56 7.66
N GLU A 287 -15.97 9.89 7.71
CA GLU A 287 -17.10 10.61 8.31
C GLU A 287 -18.44 10.31 7.61
N LYS A 288 -18.42 9.72 6.41
CA LYS A 288 -19.59 9.13 5.74
C LYS A 288 -20.23 7.99 6.55
N TRP A 289 -19.57 7.46 7.57
CA TRP A 289 -20.15 6.54 8.55
C TRP A 289 -21.01 7.33 9.55
N VAL A 290 -22.19 7.76 9.08
CA VAL A 290 -23.08 8.68 9.81
C VAL A 290 -23.54 8.15 11.17
N ASP A 291 -23.75 6.83 11.27
CA ASP A 291 -24.12 6.15 12.52
C ASP A 291 -22.90 5.76 13.37
N GLY A 292 -21.69 6.12 12.91
CA GLY A 292 -20.42 5.82 13.54
C GLY A 292 -19.87 4.44 13.20
N ALA A 293 -19.04 3.93 14.09
CA ALA A 293 -18.38 2.63 13.98
C ALA A 293 -18.92 1.65 15.02
N LYS A 294 -19.23 0.43 14.57
CA LYS A 294 -19.39 -0.74 15.44
C LYS A 294 -18.01 -1.32 15.74
N ILE A 295 -17.77 -1.64 17.01
CA ILE A 295 -16.53 -2.22 17.51
C ILE A 295 -16.82 -3.65 17.97
N GLU A 296 -16.05 -4.61 17.49
CA GLU A 296 -16.08 -6.01 17.90
C GLU A 296 -14.71 -6.38 18.48
N VAL A 297 -14.67 -6.81 19.74
CA VAL A 297 -13.46 -7.32 20.39
C VAL A 297 -13.32 -8.79 20.06
N GLU A 298 -12.33 -9.14 19.25
CA GLU A 298 -12.06 -10.53 18.84
C GLU A 298 -11.00 -11.18 19.75
N GLU A 299 -10.12 -10.40 20.40
CA GLU A 299 -9.09 -10.88 21.35
C GLU A 299 -8.76 -9.77 22.36
N GLY A 300 -8.66 -10.14 23.65
CA GLY A 300 -8.54 -9.23 24.80
C GLY A 300 -9.86 -8.97 25.53
N VAL A 301 -9.80 -8.23 26.63
CA VAL A 301 -10.96 -7.90 27.49
C VAL A 301 -11.14 -6.38 27.59
N GLU A 302 -12.21 -5.85 26.98
CA GLU A 302 -12.56 -4.43 27.12
C GLU A 302 -12.95 -4.11 28.57
N GLY A 303 -12.48 -2.97 29.08
CA GLY A 303 -12.58 -2.58 30.48
C GLY A 303 -11.38 -3.03 31.33
N GLU A 304 -10.69 -4.11 30.96
CA GLU A 304 -9.49 -4.61 31.66
C GLU A 304 -8.21 -4.30 30.89
N ASP A 305 -8.10 -4.83 29.66
CA ASP A 305 -6.90 -4.72 28.82
C ASP A 305 -6.84 -3.38 28.10
N PHE A 306 -8.00 -2.87 27.68
CA PHE A 306 -8.15 -1.60 26.99
C PHE A 306 -9.57 -1.06 27.15
N GLU A 307 -9.78 0.20 26.77
CA GLU A 307 -11.10 0.80 26.58
C GLU A 307 -11.19 1.38 25.17
N THR A 308 -12.39 1.36 24.60
CA THR A 308 -12.66 2.06 23.34
C THR A 308 -13.64 3.21 23.54
N THR A 309 -13.40 4.32 22.84
CA THR A 309 -14.33 5.44 22.78
C THR A 309 -14.59 5.77 21.32
N SER A 310 -15.83 5.56 20.88
CA SER A 310 -16.26 5.91 19.52
C SER A 310 -16.60 7.40 19.44
N GLY A 311 -16.04 8.07 18.43
CA GLY A 311 -16.31 9.47 18.11
C GLY A 311 -16.61 9.64 16.63
N LYS A 312 -16.84 10.88 16.20
CA LYS A 312 -17.04 11.18 14.78
C LYS A 312 -15.73 10.94 14.01
N GLY A 313 -15.75 9.99 13.08
CA GLY A 313 -14.62 9.68 12.19
C GLY A 313 -13.45 8.94 12.86
N LYS A 314 -13.57 8.51 14.11
CA LYS A 314 -12.52 7.74 14.80
C LYS A 314 -13.01 6.91 15.97
N VAL A 315 -12.30 5.82 16.24
CA VAL A 315 -12.35 5.06 17.50
C VAL A 315 -11.03 5.28 18.21
N THR A 316 -11.06 5.86 19.41
CA THR A 316 -9.88 5.95 20.28
C THR A 316 -9.77 4.68 21.10
N VAL A 317 -8.61 4.03 21.04
CA VAL A 317 -8.27 2.84 21.83
C VAL A 317 -7.28 3.26 22.91
N THR A 318 -7.65 3.08 24.17
CA THR A 318 -6.79 3.33 25.33
C THR A 318 -6.34 2.00 25.90
N VAL A 319 -5.08 1.63 25.69
CA VAL A 319 -4.52 0.40 26.26
C VAL A 319 -4.11 0.64 27.70
N LYS A 320 -4.57 -0.24 28.59
CA LYS A 320 -4.30 -0.21 30.03
C LYS A 320 -3.07 -1.04 30.37
N GLU A 321 -2.59 -0.91 31.60
CA GLU A 321 -1.43 -1.68 32.09
C GLU A 321 -1.63 -3.19 31.96
N ALA A 322 -2.85 -3.70 32.19
CA ALA A 322 -3.17 -5.12 32.03
C ALA A 322 -3.12 -5.62 30.58
N GLY A 323 -3.13 -4.71 29.59
CA GLY A 323 -2.97 -5.01 28.17
C GLY A 323 -1.51 -5.15 27.72
N ASP A 324 -0.54 -4.81 28.57
CA ASP A 324 0.89 -4.90 28.24
C ASP A 324 1.29 -6.35 27.92
N GLY A 325 2.03 -6.53 26.83
CA GLY A 325 2.48 -7.82 26.32
C GLY A 325 1.38 -8.71 25.73
N LYS A 326 0.09 -8.33 25.84
CA LYS A 326 -1.02 -9.11 25.29
C LYS A 326 -1.16 -8.91 23.80
N LYS A 327 -1.71 -9.92 23.13
CA LYS A 327 -2.23 -9.79 21.78
C LYS A 327 -3.68 -9.32 21.87
N LEU A 328 -3.98 -8.22 21.19
CA LEU A 328 -5.27 -7.56 21.16
C LEU A 328 -5.78 -7.54 19.72
N LYS A 329 -7.07 -7.78 19.55
CA LYS A 329 -7.69 -7.84 18.23
C LYS A 329 -9.05 -7.16 18.23
N LEU A 330 -9.16 -6.15 17.39
CA LEU A 330 -10.36 -5.35 17.19
C LEU A 330 -10.82 -5.49 15.74
N ALA A 331 -12.12 -5.59 15.54
CA ALA A 331 -12.76 -5.39 14.25
C ALA A 331 -13.65 -4.16 14.32
N ILE A 332 -13.53 -3.29 13.31
CA ILE A 332 -14.33 -2.09 13.17
C ILE A 332 -15.10 -2.16 11.84
N SER A 333 -16.39 -1.87 11.91
CA SER A 333 -17.27 -1.79 10.74
C SER A 333 -18.19 -0.58 10.86
N LYS A 334 -18.81 -0.21 9.74
CA LYS A 334 -19.88 0.79 9.76
C LYS A 334 -21.01 0.32 10.70
N ALA A 335 -21.50 1.22 11.54
CA ALA A 335 -22.59 0.95 12.49
C ALA A 335 -23.94 0.79 11.79
#